data_AF-A0A2K8WM93-F1
#
_entry.id   AF-A0A2K8WM93-F1
#
_cell.length_a   1.000
_cell.length_b   1.000
_cell.length_c   1.000
_cell.angle_alpha   90.00
_cell.angle_beta   90.00
_cell.angle_gamma   90.00
#
_symmetry.space_group_name_H-M   'P 1'
#
loop_
_entity.id
_entity.type
_entity.pdbx_description
1 polymer ?
#
loop_
_entity_poly.entity_id
_entity_poly.type
_entity_poly.pdbx_seq_one_letter_code
_entity_poly.pdbx_strand_id
1 'polypeptide(L)'
;MIKIKLKWIIALGTFISPLFFTSTHSHASHWLECNFEVKINQVSATHVRISPKRFRGGDGSIEMDRRSCLRAIGNSDVPMSQVNQGKNLLHPGAILHGRWAEYGAMTPNGAISSRGWSFTPLPKDD
;
A
#
# COMPACT_ATOMS: atom_id res chain seq x y z
N MET A 1 -28.00 -40.74 -65.11
CA MET A 1 -26.82 -41.19 -64.33
C MET A 1 -25.99 -39.98 -63.96
N ILE A 2 -26.16 -39.45 -62.75
CA ILE A 2 -25.49 -38.23 -62.27
C ILE A 2 -24.46 -38.65 -61.21
N LYS A 3 -23.18 -38.38 -61.48
CA LYS A 3 -22.05 -38.61 -60.56
C LYS A 3 -22.03 -37.50 -59.50
N ILE A 4 -22.48 -37.81 -58.29
CA ILE A 4 -22.35 -36.91 -57.13
C ILE A 4 -20.92 -37.06 -56.59
N LYS A 5 -20.12 -36.00 -56.68
CA LYS A 5 -18.81 -35.93 -56.01
C LYS A 5 -19.01 -35.53 -54.55
N LEU A 6 -18.79 -36.48 -53.64
CA LEU A 6 -18.80 -36.26 -52.19
C LEU A 6 -17.57 -35.42 -51.82
N LYS A 7 -17.78 -34.14 -51.50
CA LYS A 7 -16.74 -33.24 -51.00
C LYS A 7 -16.73 -33.37 -49.48
N TRP A 8 -15.65 -33.91 -48.93
CA TRP A 8 -15.43 -34.11 -47.49
C TRP A 8 -15.65 -32.80 -46.73
N ILE A 9 -16.72 -32.74 -45.95
CA ILE A 9 -16.87 -31.73 -44.89
C ILE A 9 -16.05 -32.27 -43.72
N ILE A 10 -14.82 -31.79 -43.59
CA ILE A 10 -14.07 -31.92 -42.36
C ILE A 10 -14.73 -30.94 -41.38
N ALA A 11 -15.71 -31.45 -40.62
CA ALA A 11 -16.17 -30.85 -39.39
C ALA A 11 -15.03 -30.96 -38.37
N LEU A 12 -14.07 -30.04 -38.43
CA LEU A 12 -13.15 -29.80 -37.32
C LEU A 12 -14.01 -29.26 -36.18
N GLY A 13 -14.29 -30.14 -35.22
CA GLY A 13 -15.16 -29.89 -34.09
C GLY A 13 -14.84 -28.58 -33.41
N THR A 14 -15.71 -27.60 -33.62
CA THR A 14 -15.91 -26.46 -32.72
C THR A 14 -16.54 -26.98 -31.43
N PHE A 15 -15.72 -27.61 -30.58
CA PHE A 15 -15.96 -27.65 -29.14
C PHE A 15 -15.06 -26.59 -28.51
N ILE A 16 -15.34 -25.32 -28.84
CA ILE A 16 -14.93 -24.22 -27.97
C ILE A 16 -15.90 -24.29 -26.80
N SER A 17 -15.53 -25.06 -25.77
CA SER A 17 -16.26 -25.09 -24.51
C SER A 17 -16.53 -23.65 -24.07
N PRO A 18 -17.79 -23.26 -23.84
CA PRO A 18 -18.09 -21.92 -23.40
C PRO A 18 -17.67 -21.81 -21.94
N LEU A 19 -16.97 -20.72 -21.63
CA LEU A 19 -17.05 -20.07 -20.33
C LEU A 19 -16.46 -20.85 -19.13
N PHE A 20 -15.16 -21.15 -19.18
CA PHE A 20 -14.36 -20.84 -17.99
C PHE A 20 -13.77 -19.44 -18.20
N PHE A 21 -14.61 -18.42 -18.04
CA PHE A 21 -14.11 -17.16 -17.50
C PHE A 21 -13.67 -17.50 -16.08
N THR A 22 -12.43 -17.97 -15.93
CA THR A 22 -11.70 -17.70 -14.71
C THR A 22 -11.55 -16.19 -14.71
N SER A 23 -12.52 -15.52 -14.11
CA SER A 23 -12.37 -14.16 -13.65
C SER A 23 -11.07 -14.14 -12.87
N THR A 24 -10.00 -13.66 -13.50
CA THR A 24 -8.88 -13.09 -12.80
C THR A 24 -9.50 -11.98 -11.98
N HIS A 25 -9.91 -12.31 -10.75
CA HIS A 25 -10.02 -11.33 -9.70
C HIS A 25 -8.58 -10.83 -9.53
N SER A 26 -8.20 -9.86 -10.36
CA SER A 26 -7.04 -9.04 -10.14
C SER A 26 -7.28 -8.43 -8.78
N HIS A 27 -6.76 -9.08 -7.74
CA HIS A 27 -6.85 -8.60 -6.38
C HIS A 27 -6.16 -7.24 -6.40
N ALA A 28 -6.96 -6.17 -6.40
CA ALA A 28 -6.47 -4.83 -6.29
C ALA A 28 -5.92 -4.69 -4.88
N SER A 29 -4.63 -4.96 -4.72
CA SER A 29 -3.88 -4.67 -3.51
C SER A 29 -2.96 -3.50 -3.76
N HIS A 30 -2.86 -2.59 -2.80
CA HIS A 30 -1.91 -1.50 -2.82
C HIS A 30 -1.00 -1.56 -1.60
N TRP A 31 0.23 -1.11 -1.81
CA TRP A 31 1.20 -0.84 -0.76
C TRP A 31 1.64 0.61 -0.92
N LEU A 32 1.48 1.40 0.15
CA LEU A 32 1.91 2.79 0.19
C LEU A 32 2.88 2.96 1.36
N GLU A 33 3.96 3.68 1.10
CA GLU A 33 4.97 3.96 2.10
C GLU A 33 5.46 5.40 1.99
N CYS A 34 5.64 6.04 3.15
CA CYS A 34 6.15 7.40 3.27
C CYS A 34 7.20 7.49 4.36
N ASN A 35 8.31 8.15 4.05
CA ASN A 35 9.41 8.36 4.99
C ASN A 35 9.61 9.86 5.24
N PHE A 36 9.65 10.24 6.51
CA PHE A 36 9.67 11.62 6.95
C PHE A 36 10.71 11.85 8.05
N GLU A 37 11.31 13.03 8.08
CA GLU A 37 11.77 13.62 9.33
C GLU A 37 10.56 14.21 10.05
N VAL A 38 10.28 13.73 11.26
CA VAL A 38 9.14 14.16 12.08
C VAL A 38 9.60 14.82 13.36
N LYS A 39 9.01 15.97 13.68
CA LYS A 39 9.11 16.56 15.02
C LYS A 39 7.95 16.07 15.88
N ILE A 40 8.23 15.58 17.07
CA ILE A 40 7.20 15.23 18.06
C ILE A 40 6.81 16.48 18.83
N ASN A 41 5.55 16.90 18.74
CA ASN A 41 5.05 18.09 19.40
C ASN A 41 4.49 17.77 20.78
N GLN A 42 3.69 16.71 20.88
CA GLN A 42 2.99 16.30 22.09
C GLN A 42 2.87 14.78 22.12
N VAL A 43 2.95 14.19 23.30
CA VAL A 43 2.76 12.76 23.53
C VAL A 43 1.74 12.59 24.64
N SER A 44 0.77 11.70 24.42
CA SER A 44 -0.23 11.30 25.40
C SER A 44 -0.32 9.78 25.44
N ALA A 45 -1.12 9.24 26.37
CA ALA A 45 -1.33 7.80 26.46
C ALA A 45 -1.99 7.19 25.20
N THR A 46 -2.78 7.98 24.48
CA THR A 46 -3.60 7.48 23.36
C THR A 46 -3.13 7.97 21.99
N HIS A 47 -2.40 9.09 21.94
CA HIS A 47 -2.00 9.73 20.69
C HIS A 47 -0.64 10.44 20.78
N VAL A 48 0.05 10.58 19.64
CA VAL A 48 1.22 11.44 19.45
C VAL A 48 0.93 12.45 18.35
N ARG A 49 1.19 13.72 18.66
CA ARG A 49 1.10 14.78 17.67
C ARG A 49 2.47 14.99 17.04
N ILE A 50 2.54 14.82 15.73
CA ILE A 50 3.76 14.96 14.95
C ILE A 50 3.74 16.22 14.08
N SER A 51 4.86 16.54 13.45
CA SER A 51 4.94 17.49 12.36
C SER A 51 5.97 17.00 11.35
N PRO A 52 5.52 16.47 10.20
CA PRO A 52 6.44 16.04 9.14
C PRO A 52 7.12 17.26 8.53
N LYS A 53 8.46 17.28 8.57
CA LYS A 53 9.29 18.40 8.09
C LYS A 53 9.90 18.13 6.72
N ARG A 54 10.69 17.06 6.60
CA ARG A 54 11.45 16.71 5.40
C ARG A 54 11.07 15.33 4.94
N PHE A 55 11.01 15.14 3.63
CA PHE A 55 10.80 13.83 3.01
C PHE A 55 12.18 13.31 2.61
N ARG A 56 12.52 12.09 3.01
CA ARG A 56 13.69 11.38 2.47
C ARG A 56 13.14 10.24 1.62
N GLY A 57 13.22 10.38 0.30
CA GLY A 57 13.09 9.26 -0.62
C GLY A 57 14.15 8.23 -0.29
N GLY A 58 13.74 7.11 0.31
CA GLY A 58 14.60 5.96 0.47
C GLY A 58 14.46 5.06 -0.75
N ASP A 59 15.59 4.73 -1.37
CA ASP A 59 15.85 3.56 -2.23
C ASP A 59 15.15 3.36 -3.59
N GLY A 60 14.27 4.27 -4.04
CA GLY A 60 13.80 4.26 -5.43
C GLY A 60 12.69 3.27 -5.77
N SER A 61 11.97 2.76 -4.77
CA SER A 61 10.59 2.27 -4.97
C SER A 61 9.64 3.42 -5.32
N ILE A 62 8.39 3.16 -5.76
CA ILE A 62 7.42 4.20 -6.20
C ILE A 62 7.28 5.27 -5.12
N GLU A 63 8.08 6.32 -5.26
CA GLU A 63 8.22 7.35 -4.25
C GLU A 63 6.97 8.22 -4.33
N MET A 64 6.05 8.02 -3.38
CA MET A 64 4.90 8.91 -3.28
C MET A 64 5.42 10.32 -3.02
N ASP A 65 5.02 11.26 -3.87
CA ASP A 65 5.39 12.65 -3.69
C ASP A 65 4.93 13.15 -2.30
N ARG A 66 5.65 14.15 -1.77
CA ARG A 66 5.36 14.74 -0.46
C ARG A 66 3.87 15.09 -0.27
N ARG A 67 3.20 15.62 -1.29
CA ARG A 67 1.80 16.05 -1.20
C ARG A 67 0.88 14.84 -1.11
N SER A 68 1.17 13.78 -1.85
CA SER A 68 0.45 12.50 -1.80
C SER A 68 0.62 11.82 -0.45
N CYS A 69 1.84 11.80 0.10
CA CYS A 69 2.11 11.34 1.46
C CYS A 69 1.36 12.15 2.54
N LEU A 70 1.40 13.48 2.47
CA LEU A 70 0.67 14.34 3.42
C LEU A 70 -0.85 14.14 3.34
N ARG A 71 -1.39 13.90 2.14
CA ARG A 71 -2.80 13.56 1.95
C ARG A 71 -3.14 12.18 2.51
N ALA A 72 -2.27 11.20 2.32
CA ALA A 72 -2.50 9.82 2.75
C ALA A 72 -2.50 9.71 4.29
N ILE A 73 -1.58 10.37 4.98
CA ILE A 73 -1.57 10.38 6.45
C ILE A 73 -2.77 11.16 7.03
N GLY A 74 -3.28 12.15 6.30
CA GLY A 74 -4.51 12.90 6.58
C GLY A 74 -4.44 13.87 7.78
N ASN A 75 -3.89 13.43 8.91
CA ASN A 75 -3.69 14.24 10.10
C ASN A 75 -2.32 13.96 10.72
N SER A 76 -1.78 14.94 11.43
CA SER A 76 -0.56 14.81 12.22
C SER A 76 -0.82 14.29 13.64
N ASP A 77 -2.00 13.75 13.89
CA ASP A 77 -2.38 13.12 15.16
C ASP A 77 -2.40 11.60 14.97
N VAL A 78 -1.42 10.92 15.54
CA VAL A 78 -1.17 9.49 15.33
C VAL A 78 -1.61 8.72 16.57
N PRO A 79 -2.61 7.83 16.46
CA PRO A 79 -3.00 6.96 17.57
C PRO A 79 -1.83 6.07 18.02
N MET A 80 -1.65 5.91 19.34
CA MET A 80 -0.64 5.00 19.91
C MET A 80 -0.86 3.54 19.52
N SER A 81 -2.08 3.16 19.17
CA SER A 81 -2.40 1.84 18.61
C SER A 81 -1.81 1.61 17.22
N GLN A 82 -1.54 2.68 16.46
CA GLN A 82 -0.93 2.61 15.12
C GLN A 82 0.59 2.73 15.15
N VAL A 83 1.20 2.99 16.32
CA VAL A 83 2.65 3.01 16.44
C VAL A 83 3.14 1.58 16.64
N ASN A 84 3.71 1.01 15.59
CA ASN A 84 4.19 -0.37 15.57
C ASN A 84 5.59 -0.49 16.20
N GLN A 85 6.42 0.54 16.08
CA GLN A 85 7.81 0.54 16.57
C GLN A 85 8.23 1.93 17.06
N GLY A 86 9.16 1.96 18.02
CA GLY A 86 9.79 3.21 18.48
C GLY A 86 8.97 4.03 19.47
N LYS A 87 7.95 3.46 20.14
CA LYS A 87 7.15 4.16 21.16
C LYS A 87 8.01 4.78 22.27
N ASN A 88 9.09 4.10 22.67
CA ASN A 88 10.04 4.55 23.67
C ASN A 88 10.87 5.77 23.25
N LEU A 89 10.88 6.12 21.96
CA LEU A 89 11.58 7.31 21.43
C LEU A 89 10.68 8.55 21.40
N LEU A 90 9.38 8.40 21.67
CA LEU A 90 8.41 9.48 21.58
C LEU A 90 8.45 10.34 22.85
N HIS A 91 9.02 11.53 22.73
CA HIS A 91 8.91 12.59 23.73
C HIS A 91 8.77 13.95 23.04
N PRO A 92 8.09 14.93 23.67
CA PRO A 92 7.99 16.28 23.11
C PRO A 92 9.36 16.86 22.77
N GLY A 93 9.47 17.45 21.58
CA GLY A 93 10.70 18.02 21.04
C GLY A 93 11.60 17.05 20.27
N ALA A 94 11.38 15.73 20.36
CA ALA A 94 12.16 14.75 19.61
C ALA A 94 12.07 14.99 18.10
N ILE A 95 13.19 14.78 17.41
CA ILE A 95 13.24 14.75 15.94
C ILE A 95 13.66 13.34 15.54
N LEU A 96 12.79 12.65 14.80
CA LEU A 96 12.92 11.23 14.48
C LEU A 96 12.75 11.02 12.98
N HIS A 97 13.25 9.90 12.49
CA HIS A 97 12.82 9.35 11.21
C HIS A 97 11.50 8.59 11.42
N GLY A 98 10.42 9.08 10.82
CA GLY A 98 9.09 8.49 10.86
C GLY A 98 8.75 7.82 9.54
N ARG A 99 8.43 6.53 9.60
CA ARG A 99 7.93 5.74 8.47
C ARG A 99 6.45 5.48 8.67
N TRP A 100 5.64 5.85 7.69
CA TRP A 100 4.23 5.48 7.61
C TRP A 100 4.03 4.48 6.48
N ALA A 101 3.30 3.41 6.75
CA ALA A 101 2.95 2.42 5.74
C ALA A 101 1.46 2.09 5.79
N GLU A 102 0.88 1.87 4.62
CA GLU A 102 -0.48 1.38 4.44
C GLU A 102 -0.48 0.20 3.46
N TYR A 103 -1.16 -0.86 3.85
CA TYR A 103 -1.56 -1.94 2.96
C TYR A 103 -3.07 -1.94 2.83
N GLY A 104 -3.57 -2.14 1.61
CA GLY A 104 -4.97 -2.40 1.37
C GLY A 104 -5.16 -3.46 0.30
N ALA A 105 -6.21 -4.27 0.41
CA ALA A 105 -6.56 -5.25 -0.60
C ALA A 105 -8.06 -5.54 -0.64
N MET A 106 -8.57 -5.89 -1.81
CA MET A 106 -9.91 -6.47 -1.94
C MET A 106 -9.83 -8.00 -1.80
N THR A 107 -10.53 -8.55 -0.81
CA THR A 107 -10.67 -10.00 -0.60
C THR A 107 -12.08 -10.46 -0.95
N PRO A 108 -12.33 -11.77 -1.10
CA PRO A 108 -13.70 -12.28 -1.27
C PRO A 108 -14.64 -11.91 -0.11
N ASN A 109 -14.09 -11.62 1.07
CA ASN A 109 -14.84 -11.23 2.27
C ASN A 109 -14.93 -9.70 2.46
N GLY A 110 -14.50 -8.92 1.46
CA GLY A 110 -14.49 -7.45 1.48
C GLY A 110 -13.09 -6.84 1.55
N ALA A 111 -13.06 -5.52 1.65
CA ALA A 111 -11.81 -4.76 1.71
C ALA A 111 -11.11 -4.95 3.06
N ILE A 112 -9.80 -5.19 3.02
CA ILE A 112 -8.92 -5.17 4.18
C ILE A 112 -7.94 -4.01 4.06
N SER A 113 -7.64 -3.34 5.17
CA SER A 113 -6.59 -2.34 5.21
C SER A 113 -5.87 -2.34 6.55
N SER A 114 -4.56 -2.13 6.54
CA SER A 114 -3.75 -1.91 7.74
C SER A 114 -2.86 -0.69 7.53
N ARG A 115 -2.67 0.09 8.59
CA ARG A 115 -1.83 1.28 8.60
C ARG A 115 -0.99 1.32 9.85
N GLY A 116 0.22 1.84 9.75
CA GLY A 116 1.08 1.94 10.92
C GLY A 116 2.23 2.91 10.76
N TRP A 117 2.77 3.29 11.92
CA TRP A 117 3.91 4.18 12.08
C TRP A 117 5.06 3.45 12.77
N SER A 118 6.27 3.65 12.26
CA SER A 118 7.51 3.30 12.94
C SER A 118 8.36 4.55 13.11
N PHE A 119 8.92 4.73 14.30
CA PHE A 119 9.85 5.82 14.57
C PHE A 119 11.23 5.27 14.90
N THR A 120 12.25 5.83 14.26
CA THR A 120 13.66 5.49 14.51
C THR A 120 14.46 6.78 14.74
N PRO A 121 15.63 6.72 15.38
CA PRO A 121 16.55 7.85 15.41
C PRO A 121 16.87 8.32 13.99
N LEU A 122 17.17 9.61 13.83
CA LEU A 122 17.69 10.11 12.57
C LEU A 122 19.03 9.42 12.25
N PRO A 123 19.31 9.09 10.98
CA PRO A 123 20.66 8.73 10.56
C PRO A 123 21.59 9.86 10.99
N LYS A 124 22.71 9.53 11.65
CA LYS A 124 23.80 10.49 11.77
C LYS A 124 24.32 10.70 10.35
N ASP A 125 24.27 11.93 9.87
CA ASP A 125 24.97 12.29 8.64
C ASP A 125 26.47 12.16 9.00
N ASP A 126 27.10 11.07 8.55
CA ASP A 126 28.55 10.84 8.68
C ASP A 126 29.35 11.82 7.79
#